data_AF-A0A2K8UEH2-F1
#
_entry.id   AF-A0A2K8UEH2-F1
#
_cell.length_a   1.000
_cell.length_b   1.000
_cell.length_c   1.000
_cell.angle_alpha   90.00
_cell.angle_beta   90.00
_cell.angle_gamma   90.00
#
_symmetry.space_group_name_H-M   'P 1'
#
loop_
_entity.id
_entity.type
_entity.pdbx_description
1 polymer ?
#
loop_
_entity_poly.entity_id
_entity_poly.type
_entity_poly.pdbx_seq_one_letter_code
_entity_poly.pdbx_strand_id
1 'polypeptide(L)'
;MHLAIIINSIVSVIGAILGAFVAAGSVVSIANMKVPWAGKLTVAAVLIPAIFLVSGLGAWVANEYGAREVAIGLIALPWGYGLCFGVAMLVSFRK
;
A
#
# COMPACT_ATOMS: atom_id res chain seq x y z
N MET A 1 -3.08 6.75 -21.76
CA MET A 1 -3.05 6.40 -20.32
C MET A 1 -4.43 6.29 -19.68
N HIS A 2 -5.50 6.87 -20.25
CA HIS A 2 -6.84 6.84 -19.63
C HIS A 2 -7.33 5.45 -19.19
N LEU A 3 -7.22 4.42 -20.04
CA LEU A 3 -7.63 3.06 -19.66
C LEU A 3 -6.84 2.54 -18.43
N ALA A 4 -5.54 2.79 -18.39
CA ALA A 4 -4.69 2.38 -17.26
C ALA A 4 -5.06 3.12 -15.95
N ILE A 5 -5.41 4.40 -16.03
CA ILE A 5 -5.86 5.20 -14.88
C ILE A 5 -7.21 4.69 -14.36
N ILE A 6 -8.14 4.36 -15.25
CA ILE A 6 -9.44 3.80 -14.85
C ILE A 6 -9.25 2.46 -14.12
N ILE A 7 -8.44 1.56 -14.70
CA ILE A 7 -8.10 0.29 -14.06
C ILE A 7 -7.43 0.53 -12.70
N ASN A 8 -6.42 1.42 -12.63
CA ASN A 8 -5.74 1.73 -11.38
C ASN A 8 -6.69 2.28 -10.32
N SER A 9 -7.68 3.08 -10.71
CA SER A 9 -8.66 3.66 -9.79
C SER A 9 -9.56 2.57 -9.20
N ILE A 10 -10.05 1.65 -10.02
CA ILE A 10 -10.85 0.50 -9.56
C ILE A 10 -10.02 -0.37 -8.62
N VAL A 11 -8.79 -0.70 -9.03
CA VAL A 11 -7.84 -1.49 -8.23
C VAL A 11 -7.52 -0.78 -6.91
N SER A 12 -7.40 0.55 -6.91
CA SER A 12 -7.11 1.33 -5.71
C SER A 12 -8.27 1.33 -4.72
N VAL A 13 -9.51 1.42 -5.20
CA VAL A 13 -10.69 1.31 -4.33
C VAL A 13 -10.77 -0.07 -3.69
N ILE A 14 -10.68 -1.13 -4.51
CA ILE A 14 -10.70 -2.52 -4.02
C ILE A 14 -9.52 -2.78 -3.09
N GLY A 15 -8.32 -2.33 -3.47
CA GLY A 15 -7.09 -2.48 -2.72
C GLY A 15 -7.10 -1.73 -1.39
N ALA A 16 -7.72 -0.56 -1.31
CA ALA A 16 -7.90 0.15 -0.04
C ALA A 16 -8.82 -0.62 0.92
N ILE A 17 -9.93 -1.17 0.41
CA ILE A 17 -10.87 -1.97 1.20
C ILE A 17 -10.19 -3.25 1.70
N LEU A 18 -9.61 -4.04 0.79
CA LEU A 18 -8.90 -5.27 1.14
C LEU A 18 -7.70 -4.98 2.04
N GLY A 19 -6.97 -3.90 1.75
CA GLY A 19 -5.86 -3.42 2.55
C GLY A 19 -6.27 -3.09 3.99
N ALA A 20 -7.49 -2.60 4.22
CA ALA A 20 -7.97 -2.32 5.57
C ALA A 20 -8.19 -3.60 6.37
N PHE A 21 -8.71 -4.66 5.74
CA PHE A 21 -8.81 -5.98 6.36
C PHE A 21 -7.43 -6.59 6.64
N VAL A 22 -6.51 -6.49 5.68
CA VAL A 22 -5.11 -6.94 5.86
C VAL A 22 -4.43 -6.18 6.99
N ALA A 23 -4.62 -4.86 7.08
CA ALA A 23 -4.09 -4.03 8.14
C ALA A 23 -4.62 -4.50 9.50
N ALA A 24 -5.94 -4.71 9.63
CA ALA A 24 -6.55 -5.19 10.87
C ALA A 24 -5.97 -6.54 11.32
N GLY A 25 -5.86 -7.52 10.41
CA GLY A 25 -5.25 -8.82 10.72
C GLY A 25 -3.76 -8.70 11.05
N SER A 26 -3.03 -7.85 10.33
CA SER A 26 -1.60 -7.61 10.54
C SER A 26 -1.34 -6.97 11.91
N VAL A 27 -2.17 -6.02 12.35
CA VAL A 27 -2.04 -5.38 13.67
C VAL A 27 -2.14 -6.42 14.79
N VAL A 28 -3.09 -7.35 14.71
CA VAL A 28 -3.24 -8.44 15.69
C VAL A 28 -2.01 -9.34 15.68
N SER A 29 -1.49 -9.67 14.50
CA SER A 29 -0.27 -10.47 14.37
C SER A 29 0.96 -9.75 14.96
N ILE A 30 1.14 -8.47 14.64
CA ILE A 30 2.26 -7.64 15.10
C ILE A 30 2.22 -7.44 16.62
N ALA A 31 1.03 -7.33 17.22
CA ALA A 31 0.88 -7.21 18.67
C ALA A 31 1.47 -8.41 19.44
N ASN A 32 1.57 -9.56 18.80
CA ASN A 32 2.16 -10.78 19.38
C ASN A 32 3.66 -10.94 19.07
N MET A 33 4.24 -10.07 18.24
CA MET A 33 5.67 -10.14 17.88
C MET A 33 6.56 -9.54 18.97
N LYS A 34 7.69 -10.21 19.28
CA LYS A 34 8.70 -9.74 20.24
C LYS A 34 9.88 -9.04 19.56
N VAL A 35 9.59 -8.13 18.63
CA VAL A 35 10.62 -7.36 17.90
C VAL A 35 10.61 -5.88 18.29
N PRO A 36 11.77 -5.22 18.40
CA PRO A 36 11.85 -3.82 18.88
C PRO A 36 11.24 -2.80 17.90
N TRP A 37 10.96 -3.19 16.65
CA TRP A 37 10.33 -2.34 15.64
C TRP A 37 8.85 -2.67 15.38
N ALA A 38 8.19 -3.42 16.27
CA ALA A 38 6.78 -3.79 16.13
C ALA A 38 5.87 -2.56 15.90
N GLY A 39 6.09 -1.48 16.65
CA GLY A 39 5.33 -0.23 16.45
C GLY A 39 5.46 0.36 15.04
N LYS A 40 6.66 0.26 14.41
CA LYS A 40 6.86 0.71 13.03
C LYS A 40 6.13 -0.19 12.04
N LEU A 41 6.06 -1.50 12.29
CA LEU A 41 5.27 -2.43 11.47
C LEU A 41 3.77 -2.13 11.59
N THR A 42 3.28 -1.79 12.78
CA THR A 42 1.88 -1.42 12.99
C THR A 42 1.51 -0.20 12.16
N VAL A 43 2.33 0.86 12.22
CA VAL A 43 2.15 2.05 11.36
C VAL A 43 2.20 1.65 9.90
N ALA A 44 3.17 0.82 9.50
CA ALA A 44 3.31 0.40 8.13
C ALA A 44 2.08 -0.39 7.61
N ALA A 45 1.49 -1.23 8.46
CA ALA A 45 0.27 -1.97 8.15
C ALA A 45 -0.93 -1.03 7.95
N VAL A 46 -1.10 -0.05 8.84
CA VAL A 46 -2.20 0.93 8.79
C VAL A 46 -2.08 1.88 7.60
N LEU A 47 -0.87 2.06 7.05
CA LEU A 47 -0.66 2.87 5.85
C LEU A 47 -1.03 2.15 4.54
N ILE A 48 -1.21 0.82 4.55
CA ILE A 48 -1.53 0.06 3.33
C ILE A 48 -2.77 0.64 2.61
N PRO A 49 -3.92 0.86 3.27
CA PRO A 49 -5.10 1.46 2.63
C PRO A 49 -4.83 2.86 2.08
N ALA A 50 -4.11 3.69 2.86
CA ALA A 50 -3.79 5.05 2.47
C ALA A 50 -2.95 5.11 1.19
N ILE A 51 -2.04 4.15 0.99
CA ILE A 51 -1.18 4.09 -0.18
C ILE A 51 -1.97 3.73 -1.44
N PHE A 52 -2.97 2.85 -1.33
CA PHE A 52 -3.90 2.62 -2.43
C PHE A 52 -4.71 3.87 -2.78
N LEU A 53 -5.19 4.63 -1.79
CA LEU A 53 -5.89 5.89 -2.05
C LEU A 53 -5.00 6.94 -2.73
N VAL A 54 -3.75 7.09 -2.25
CA VAL A 54 -2.75 7.99 -2.83
C VAL A 54 -2.39 7.57 -4.26
N SER A 55 -2.26 6.28 -4.52
CA SER A 55 -2.05 5.75 -5.86
C SER A 55 -3.20 6.10 -6.81
N GLY A 56 -4.44 5.84 -6.40
CA GLY A 56 -5.62 6.11 -7.23
C GLY A 56 -5.78 7.59 -7.55
N LEU A 57 -5.90 8.43 -6.52
CA LEU A 57 -6.11 9.87 -6.67
C LEU A 57 -4.89 10.55 -7.30
N GLY A 58 -3.69 10.21 -6.83
CA GLY A 58 -2.45 10.80 -7.30
C GLY A 58 -2.18 10.46 -8.77
N ALA A 59 -2.39 9.21 -9.19
CA ALA A 59 -2.19 8.82 -10.59
C ALA A 59 -3.19 9.53 -11.52
N TRP A 60 -4.43 9.73 -11.06
CA TRP A 60 -5.43 10.50 -11.80
C TRP A 60 -4.96 11.94 -11.99
N VAL A 61 -4.60 12.62 -10.90
CA VAL A 61 -4.14 14.01 -10.93
C VAL A 61 -2.87 14.15 -11.78
N ALA A 62 -1.87 13.29 -11.60
CA ALA A 62 -0.63 13.32 -12.38
C ALA A 62 -0.87 13.14 -13.88
N ASN A 63 -1.86 12.32 -14.27
CA ASN A 63 -2.23 12.14 -15.66
C ASN A 63 -2.89 13.39 -16.26
N GLU A 64 -3.76 14.10 -15.51
CA GLU A 64 -4.39 15.36 -15.94
C GLU A 64 -3.34 16.46 -16.18
N TYR A 65 -2.30 16.52 -15.35
CA TYR A 65 -1.18 17.46 -15.52
C TYR A 65 -0.13 17.02 -16.55
N GLY A 66 -0.35 15.91 -17.27
CA GLY A 66 0.58 15.41 -18.29
C GLY A 66 1.87 14.76 -17.76
N ALA A 67 2.00 14.58 -16.45
CA ALA A 67 3.17 13.99 -15.78
C ALA A 67 3.15 12.45 -15.83
N ARG A 68 3.35 11.88 -17.02
CA ARG A 68 3.22 10.42 -17.24
C ARG A 68 4.13 9.57 -16.36
N GLU A 69 5.38 9.96 -16.14
CA GLU A 69 6.32 9.19 -15.31
C GLU A 69 5.86 9.10 -13.86
N VAL A 70 5.32 10.21 -13.33
CA VAL A 70 4.76 10.27 -11.97
C VAL A 70 3.53 9.38 -11.87
N ALA A 71 2.65 9.39 -12.87
CA ALA A 71 1.48 8.51 -12.90
C ALA A 71 1.86 7.02 -12.87
N ILE A 72 2.90 6.62 -13.63
CA ILE A 72 3.42 5.24 -13.63
C ILE A 72 3.95 4.89 -12.23
N GLY A 73 4.75 5.77 -11.63
CA GLY A 73 5.28 5.57 -10.28
C GLY A 73 4.18 5.40 -9.24
N LEU A 74 3.12 6.19 -9.32
CA LEU A 74 1.98 6.12 -8.42
C LEU A 74 1.17 4.83 -8.61
N ILE A 75 1.01 4.33 -9.83
CA ILE A 75 0.38 3.02 -10.10
C ILE A 75 1.20 1.88 -9.47
N ALA A 76 2.53 1.96 -9.52
CA ALA A 76 3.42 0.95 -8.97
C ALA A 76 3.53 1.00 -7.43
N LEU A 77 3.24 2.15 -6.83
CA LEU A 77 3.49 2.44 -5.41
C LEU A 77 2.88 1.41 -4.43
N PRO A 78 1.59 1.01 -4.53
CA PRO A 78 1.00 0.08 -3.57
C PRO A 78 1.66 -1.29 -3.60
N TRP A 79 2.09 -1.74 -4.77
CA TRP A 79 2.74 -3.03 -4.97
C TRP A 79 4.13 -3.05 -4.37
N GLY A 80 4.94 -2.03 -4.67
CA GLY A 80 6.27 -1.88 -4.08
C GLY A 80 6.21 -1.79 -2.56
N TYR A 81 5.26 -1.00 -2.04
CA TYR A 81 5.05 -0.90 -0.60
C TYR A 81 4.60 -2.22 0.03
N GLY A 82 3.62 -2.90 -0.56
CA GLY A 82 3.10 -4.17 -0.07
C GLY A 82 4.17 -5.26 -0.03
N LEU A 83 5.03 -5.34 -1.05
CA LEU A 83 6.18 -6.24 -1.08
C LEU A 83 7.16 -5.95 0.06
N CYS A 84 7.56 -4.68 0.23
CA CYS A 84 8.44 -4.26 1.32
C CYS A 84 7.85 -4.59 2.70
N PHE A 85 6.56 -4.32 2.89
CA PHE A 85 5.85 -4.65 4.12
C PHE A 85 5.83 -6.16 4.39
N GLY A 86 5.51 -6.96 3.38
CA GLY A 86 5.49 -8.43 3.48
C GLY A 86 6.86 -8.99 3.87
N VAL A 87 7.94 -8.51 3.26
CA VAL A 87 9.32 -8.90 3.61
C VAL A 87 9.64 -8.50 5.07
N ALA A 88 9.27 -7.29 5.49
CA ALA A 88 9.51 -6.83 6.86
C ALA A 88 8.77 -7.70 7.89
N MET A 89 7.52 -8.11 7.59
CA MET A 89 6.75 -9.05 8.40
C MET A 89 7.45 -10.41 8.49
N LEU A 90 7.87 -10.99 7.36
CA LEU A 90 8.57 -12.28 7.32
C LEU A 90 9.88 -12.28 8.11
N VAL A 91 10.69 -11.22 7.98
CA VAL A 91 11.93 -11.05 8.75
C VAL A 91 11.65 -10.99 10.25
N SER A 92 10.51 -10.40 10.63
CA SER A 92 10.11 -10.24 12.03
C SER A 92 9.59 -11.54 12.64
N PHE A 93 9.03 -12.46 11.84
CA PHE A 93 8.64 -13.80 12.30
C PHE A 93 9.80 -14.77 12.49
N ARG A 94 10.94 -14.55 11.83
CA ARG A 94 12.11 -15.43 11.93
C ARG A 94 12.94 -15.20 13.19
N LYS A 95 12.61 -14.20 14.01
CA LYS A 95 13.34 -13.80 15.22
C LYS A 95 12.41 -13.88 16.42
#